data_AF-A0A1I1ADS8-F1
#
_entry.id   AF-A0A1I1ADS8-F1
#
_cell.length_a   1.000
_cell.length_b   1.000
_cell.length_c   1.000
_cell.angle_alpha   90.00
_cell.angle_beta   90.00
_cell.angle_gamma   90.00
#
_symmetry.space_group_name_H-M   'P 1'
#
loop_
_entity.id
_entity.type
_entity.pdbx_description
1 polymer ?
#
loop_
_entity_poly.entity_id
_entity_poly.type
_entity_poly.pdbx_seq_one_letter_code
_entity_poly.pdbx_strand_id
1 'polypeptide(L)'
;MRVMNVLGKIIFIVIFLVGILVGIFVSNFGIITRDNITISQIITWLITVGIAISIPSYINKIVDNNKNIKLFLIKEIESIREIVSCIEKDLSNLEIGDKVDSRFQKKILYNINKIDLGFDVLSNQLDNNSIKSDLIQIEKLKKKYFSYYTYLTGASNIFSDTFLINELFLKENLNQFSAFELEIKLFILKIYNL
;
A
#
# COMPACT_ATOMS: atom_id res chain seq x y z
N MET A 1 22.62 6.48 -10.39
CA MET A 1 23.13 6.19 -11.76
C MET A 1 24.45 5.40 -11.81
N ARG A 2 25.42 5.61 -10.90
CA ARG A 2 26.69 4.83 -10.88
C ARG A 2 26.56 3.33 -10.58
N VAL A 3 25.60 2.91 -9.75
CA VAL A 3 25.44 1.50 -9.33
C VAL A 3 25.00 0.59 -10.50
N MET A 4 24.18 1.12 -11.42
CA MET A 4 23.71 0.39 -12.61
C MET A 4 24.86 0.05 -13.57
N ASN A 5 25.87 0.94 -13.66
CA ASN A 5 27.07 0.72 -14.48
C ASN A 5 28.03 -0.32 -13.87
N VAL A 6 28.01 -0.52 -12.56
CA VAL A 6 28.85 -1.53 -11.89
C VAL A 6 28.23 -2.91 -12.01
N LEU A 7 26.90 -3.02 -11.82
CA LEU A 7 26.18 -4.29 -11.96
C LEU A 7 26.27 -4.85 -13.38
N GLY A 8 26.11 -3.99 -14.41
CA GLY A 8 26.25 -4.38 -15.81
C GLY A 8 27.65 -4.90 -16.16
N LYS A 9 28.70 -4.31 -15.57
CA LYS A 9 30.09 -4.78 -15.75
C LYS A 9 30.33 -6.13 -15.08
N ILE A 10 29.78 -6.36 -13.90
CA ILE A 10 29.88 -7.65 -13.19
C ILE A 10 29.19 -8.74 -14.01
N ILE A 11 27.98 -8.49 -14.51
CA ILE A 11 27.23 -9.44 -15.35
C ILE A 11 28.02 -9.76 -16.64
N PHE A 12 28.61 -8.76 -17.28
CA PHE A 12 29.43 -8.97 -18.48
C PHE A 12 30.66 -9.84 -18.21
N ILE A 13 31.36 -9.61 -17.10
CA ILE A 13 32.53 -10.41 -16.68
C ILE A 13 32.13 -11.85 -16.38
N VAL A 14 30.97 -12.06 -15.73
CA VAL A 14 30.46 -13.41 -15.43
C VAL A 14 30.10 -14.15 -16.72
N ILE A 15 29.40 -13.52 -17.66
CA ILE A 15 29.06 -14.12 -18.96
C ILE A 15 30.33 -14.46 -19.74
N PHE A 16 31.33 -13.57 -19.71
CA PHE A 16 32.60 -13.78 -20.38
C PHE A 16 33.40 -14.95 -19.78
N LEU A 17 33.46 -15.05 -18.45
CA LEU A 17 34.11 -16.17 -17.74
C LEU A 17 33.38 -17.50 -17.97
N VAL A 18 32.05 -17.50 -17.99
CA VAL A 18 31.25 -18.69 -18.32
C VAL A 18 31.49 -19.10 -19.78
N GLY A 19 31.55 -18.15 -20.71
CA GLY A 19 31.88 -18.42 -22.12
C GLY A 19 33.28 -19.04 -22.28
N ILE A 20 34.27 -18.53 -21.55
CA ILE A 20 35.63 -19.10 -21.52
C ILE A 20 35.63 -20.50 -20.92
N LEU A 21 34.94 -20.71 -19.79
CA LEU A 21 34.86 -22.03 -19.15
C LEU A 21 34.17 -23.05 -20.06
N VAL A 22 33.09 -22.67 -20.75
CA VAL A 22 32.41 -23.53 -21.74
C VAL A 22 33.33 -23.81 -22.93
N GLY A 23 34.05 -22.81 -23.44
CA GLY A 23 35.02 -22.99 -24.53
C GLY A 23 36.16 -23.93 -24.15
N ILE A 24 36.70 -23.80 -22.93
CA ILE A 24 37.74 -24.70 -22.40
C ILE A 24 37.19 -26.10 -22.18
N PHE A 25 35.95 -26.24 -21.69
CA PHE A 25 35.31 -27.54 -21.51
C PHE A 25 35.13 -28.26 -22.85
N VAL A 26 34.65 -27.56 -23.87
CA VAL A 26 34.48 -28.10 -25.23
C VAL A 26 35.82 -28.42 -25.88
N SER A 27 36.85 -27.60 -25.63
CA SER A 27 38.21 -27.78 -26.17
C SER A 27 38.98 -28.93 -25.51
N ASN A 28 38.88 -29.09 -24.19
CA ASN A 28 39.65 -30.09 -23.45
C ASN A 28 38.94 -31.45 -23.37
N PHE A 29 37.61 -31.49 -23.46
CA PHE A 29 36.84 -32.72 -23.60
C PHE A 29 36.50 -32.99 -25.07
N GLY A 30 37.53 -33.09 -25.92
CA GLY A 30 37.45 -33.64 -27.28
C GLY A 30 37.08 -35.14 -27.33
N ILE A 31 36.26 -35.61 -26.38
CA ILE A 31 35.78 -36.99 -26.22
C ILE A 31 34.24 -36.96 -26.12
N ILE A 32 33.59 -36.15 -26.94
CA ILE A 32 32.19 -36.34 -27.31
C ILE A 32 32.13 -36.77 -28.77
N THR A 33 32.86 -37.84 -29.07
CA THR A 33 32.57 -38.69 -30.23
C THR A 33 32.10 -40.04 -29.71
N ARG A 34 30.89 -40.06 -29.15
CA ARG A 34 29.81 -40.98 -29.52
C ARG A 34 28.58 -40.71 -28.67
N ASP A 35 27.48 -40.56 -29.40
CA ASP A 35 26.07 -40.49 -29.00
C ASP A 35 25.54 -39.15 -28.42
N ASN A 36 25.06 -38.33 -29.36
CA ASN A 36 23.83 -37.54 -29.28
C ASN A 36 23.73 -36.39 -28.26
N ILE A 37 24.76 -35.56 -28.11
CA ILE A 37 24.56 -34.20 -27.59
C ILE A 37 24.49 -33.22 -28.75
N THR A 38 23.29 -32.99 -29.27
CA THR A 38 23.00 -31.97 -30.27
C THR A 38 23.19 -30.58 -29.68
N ILE A 39 23.66 -29.61 -30.48
CA ILE A 39 23.77 -28.19 -30.08
C ILE A 39 22.46 -27.67 -29.46
N SER A 40 21.30 -28.20 -29.90
CA SER A 40 20.02 -27.87 -29.30
C SER A 40 19.89 -28.26 -27.81
N GLN A 41 20.54 -29.34 -27.36
CA GLN A 41 20.55 -29.75 -25.95
C GLN A 41 21.37 -28.80 -25.09
N ILE A 42 22.51 -28.30 -25.59
CA ILE A 42 23.32 -27.29 -24.89
C ILE A 42 22.55 -25.97 -24.78
N ILE A 43 21.87 -25.55 -25.86
CA ILE A 43 21.00 -24.36 -25.85
C ILE A 43 19.84 -24.55 -24.87
N THR A 44 19.18 -25.71 -24.88
CA THR A 44 18.07 -26.02 -23.97
C THR A 44 18.54 -26.02 -22.52
N TRP A 45 19.73 -26.54 -22.24
CA TRP A 45 20.32 -26.51 -20.90
C TRP A 45 20.62 -25.09 -20.44
N LEU A 46 21.22 -24.24 -21.29
CA LEU A 46 21.44 -22.82 -20.99
C LEU A 46 20.14 -22.05 -20.75
N ILE A 47 19.11 -22.29 -21.56
CA ILE A 47 17.78 -21.69 -21.37
C ILE A 47 17.18 -22.17 -20.05
N THR A 48 17.27 -23.47 -19.73
CA THR A 48 16.73 -24.04 -18.50
C THR A 48 17.40 -23.45 -17.26
N VAL A 49 18.73 -23.33 -17.27
CA VAL A 49 19.50 -22.68 -16.19
C VAL A 49 19.13 -21.19 -16.10
N GLY A 50 19.02 -20.50 -17.24
CA GLY A 50 18.60 -19.11 -17.29
C GLY A 50 17.21 -18.89 -16.70
N ILE A 51 16.24 -19.74 -17.03
CA ILE A 51 14.89 -19.74 -16.49
C ILE A 51 14.91 -20.05 -14.99
N ALA A 52 15.66 -21.08 -14.56
CA ALA A 52 15.75 -21.50 -13.17
C ALA A 52 16.32 -20.41 -12.25
N ILE A 53 17.18 -19.52 -12.75
CA ILE A 53 17.74 -18.40 -11.98
C ILE A 53 16.85 -17.14 -12.09
N SER A 54 16.32 -16.87 -13.28
CA SER A 54 15.58 -15.64 -13.57
C SER A 54 14.18 -15.65 -12.99
N ILE A 55 13.47 -16.80 -13.02
CA ILE A 55 12.10 -16.90 -12.49
C ILE A 55 12.07 -16.58 -10.98
N PRO A 56 12.88 -17.24 -10.11
CA PRO A 56 12.87 -16.93 -8.68
C PRO A 56 13.26 -15.47 -8.40
N SER A 57 14.26 -14.93 -9.11
CA SER A 57 14.67 -13.53 -8.93
C SER A 57 13.57 -12.55 -9.31
N TYR A 58 12.87 -12.79 -10.42
CA TYR A 58 11.78 -11.95 -10.88
C TYR A 58 10.55 -12.04 -9.96
N ILE A 59 10.18 -13.27 -9.56
CA ILE A 59 9.07 -13.50 -8.63
C ILE A 59 9.36 -12.87 -7.27
N ASN A 60 10.55 -13.08 -6.69
CA ASN A 60 10.92 -12.50 -5.40
C ASN A 60 10.84 -10.98 -5.42
N LYS A 61 11.33 -10.35 -6.49
CA LYS A 61 11.24 -8.89 -6.66
C LYS A 61 9.79 -8.38 -6.74
N ILE A 62 8.91 -9.12 -7.42
CA ILE A 62 7.47 -8.78 -7.48
C ILE A 62 6.82 -8.93 -6.10
N VAL A 63 7.10 -10.03 -5.40
CA VAL A 63 6.56 -10.31 -4.06
C VAL A 63 7.01 -9.22 -3.08
N ASP A 64 8.29 -8.84 -3.09
CA ASP A 64 8.83 -7.79 -2.23
C ASP A 64 8.23 -6.41 -2.53
N ASN A 65 8.07 -6.06 -3.82
CA ASN A 65 7.40 -4.82 -4.21
C ASN A 65 5.94 -4.78 -3.72
N ASN A 66 5.20 -5.89 -3.88
CA ASN A 66 3.82 -5.98 -3.40
C ASN A 66 3.74 -5.84 -1.88
N LYS A 67 4.68 -6.45 -1.14
CA LYS A 67 4.78 -6.31 0.32
C LYS A 67 5.00 -4.86 0.74
N ASN A 68 5.89 -4.14 0.04
CA ASN A 68 6.16 -2.74 0.33
C ASN A 68 4.95 -1.85 0.05
N ILE A 69 4.23 -2.07 -1.06
CA ILE A 69 3.01 -1.33 -1.39
C ILE A 69 1.93 -1.57 -0.32
N LYS A 70 1.72 -2.83 0.10
CA LYS A 70 0.78 -3.18 1.17
C LYS A 70 1.09 -2.47 2.49
N LEU A 71 2.36 -2.50 2.91
CA LEU A 71 2.80 -1.80 4.13
C LEU A 71 2.58 -0.30 4.04
N PHE A 72 2.81 0.29 2.86
CA PHE A 72 2.57 1.71 2.64
C PHE A 72 1.07 2.05 2.77
N LEU A 73 0.20 1.27 2.10
CA LEU A 73 -1.25 1.45 2.17
C LEU A 73 -1.78 1.30 3.60
N ILE A 74 -1.28 0.31 4.35
CA ILE A 74 -1.65 0.12 5.75
C ILE A 74 -1.27 1.34 6.58
N LYS A 75 -0.05 1.86 6.44
CA LYS A 75 0.42 3.04 7.19
C LYS A 75 -0.40 4.29 6.92
N GLU A 76 -0.75 4.56 5.66
CA GLU A 76 -1.60 5.71 5.33
C GLU A 76 -3.00 5.58 5.95
N ILE A 77 -3.55 4.38 5.97
CA ILE A 77 -4.88 4.14 6.53
C ILE A 77 -4.88 4.16 8.05
N GLU A 78 -3.81 3.69 8.68
CA GLU A 78 -3.58 3.87 10.11
C GLU A 78 -3.44 5.35 10.45
N SER A 79 -2.74 6.14 9.64
CA SER A 79 -2.67 7.61 9.80
C SER A 79 -4.06 8.26 9.74
N ILE A 80 -4.89 7.89 8.75
CA ILE A 80 -6.28 8.37 8.67
C ILE A 80 -7.08 7.97 9.92
N ARG A 81 -6.94 6.71 10.36
CA ARG A 81 -7.59 6.20 11.57
C ARG A 81 -7.23 7.05 12.79
N GLU A 82 -5.94 7.31 12.99
CA GLU A 82 -5.43 8.09 14.12
C GLU A 82 -6.00 9.50 14.15
N ILE A 83 -6.08 10.16 12.99
CA ILE A 83 -6.66 11.51 12.89
C ILE A 83 -8.15 11.48 13.26
N VAL A 84 -8.92 10.49 12.76
CA VAL A 84 -10.35 10.35 13.10
C VAL A 84 -10.53 10.02 14.59
N SER A 85 -9.68 9.16 15.17
CA SER A 85 -9.68 8.90 16.61
C SER A 85 -9.33 10.14 17.44
N CYS A 86 -8.48 11.04 16.93
CA CYS A 86 -8.22 12.31 17.60
C CYS A 86 -9.45 13.22 17.60
N ILE A 87 -10.19 13.28 16.50
CA ILE A 87 -11.47 14.03 16.42
C ILE A 87 -12.48 13.46 17.43
N GLU A 88 -12.66 12.14 17.46
CA GLU A 88 -13.59 11.51 18.40
C GLU A 88 -13.19 11.78 19.85
N LYS A 89 -11.90 11.62 20.18
CA LYS A 89 -11.38 11.91 21.52
C LYS A 89 -11.57 13.36 21.93
N ASP A 90 -11.33 14.30 21.00
CA ASP A 90 -11.55 15.71 21.25
C ASP A 90 -13.03 16.01 21.53
N LEU A 91 -13.95 15.36 20.80
CA LEU A 91 -15.40 15.52 20.97
C LEU A 91 -15.92 14.85 22.25
N SER A 92 -15.37 13.70 22.65
CA SER A 92 -15.80 12.97 23.85
C SER A 92 -15.31 13.60 25.16
N ASN A 93 -14.32 14.50 25.09
CA ASN A 93 -13.87 15.29 26.24
C ASN A 93 -14.74 16.54 26.50
N LEU A 94 -15.72 16.85 25.65
CA LEU A 94 -16.63 17.97 25.86
C LEU A 94 -17.78 17.58 26.78
N GLU A 95 -18.21 18.52 27.62
CA GLU A 95 -19.33 18.31 28.53
C GLU A 95 -20.67 18.62 27.85
N ILE A 96 -21.74 17.98 28.32
CA ILE A 96 -23.10 18.27 27.84
C ILE A 96 -23.45 19.72 28.18
N GLY A 97 -23.94 20.46 27.19
CA GLY A 97 -24.22 21.89 27.31
C GLY A 97 -23.05 22.79 26.91
N ASP A 98 -21.86 22.23 26.65
CA ASP A 98 -20.74 23.02 26.14
C ASP A 98 -21.06 23.57 24.75
N LYS A 99 -20.67 24.82 24.56
CA LYS A 99 -20.64 25.45 23.25
C LYS A 99 -19.28 25.19 22.62
N VAL A 100 -19.30 24.63 21.41
CA VAL A 100 -18.07 24.43 20.64
C VAL A 100 -17.53 25.77 20.20
N ASP A 101 -16.33 26.11 20.63
CA ASP A 101 -15.70 27.38 20.26
C ASP A 101 -15.09 27.35 18.84
N SER A 102 -14.83 28.53 18.29
CA SER A 102 -14.27 28.67 16.93
C SER A 102 -12.85 28.07 16.78
N ARG A 103 -12.09 27.95 17.87
CA ARG A 103 -10.73 27.38 17.85
C ARG A 103 -10.83 25.86 17.71
N PHE A 104 -11.74 25.24 18.45
CA PHE A 104 -12.05 23.82 18.37
C PHE A 104 -12.59 23.47 16.98
N GLN A 105 -13.54 24.24 16.46
CA GLN A 105 -14.05 24.06 15.09
C GLN A 105 -12.92 24.07 14.05
N LYS A 106 -12.01 25.06 14.12
CA LYS A 106 -10.84 25.12 13.22
C LYS A 106 -9.92 23.91 13.35
N LYS A 107 -9.72 23.40 14.57
CA LYS A 107 -8.94 22.18 14.82
C LYS A 107 -9.58 20.97 14.14
N ILE A 108 -10.89 20.77 14.31
CA ILE A 108 -11.62 19.68 13.67
C ILE A 108 -11.59 19.81 12.14
N LEU A 109 -11.85 21.01 11.60
CA LEU A 109 -11.77 21.26 10.16
C LEU A 109 -10.39 20.96 9.57
N TYR A 110 -9.33 21.35 10.29
CA TYR A 110 -7.96 21.04 9.87
C TYR A 110 -7.71 19.53 9.82
N ASN A 111 -8.19 18.78 10.80
CA ASN A 111 -8.08 17.32 10.82
C ASN A 111 -8.91 16.67 9.70
N ILE A 112 -10.12 17.15 9.43
CA ILE A 112 -10.95 16.74 8.28
C ILE A 112 -10.18 16.93 6.98
N ASN A 113 -9.61 18.11 6.75
CA ASN A 113 -8.84 18.39 5.53
C ASN A 113 -7.62 17.46 5.38
N LYS A 114 -6.96 17.08 6.49
CA LYS A 114 -5.88 16.09 6.45
C LYS A 114 -6.37 14.72 6.01
N ILE A 115 -7.55 14.30 6.48
CA ILE A 115 -8.12 13.01 6.10
C ILE A 115 -8.48 13.01 4.61
N ASP A 116 -9.08 14.09 4.12
CA ASP A 116 -9.43 14.23 2.70
C ASP A 116 -8.18 14.12 1.81
N LEU A 117 -7.10 14.82 2.18
CA LEU A 117 -5.80 14.71 1.51
C LEU A 117 -5.22 13.29 1.58
N GLY A 118 -5.37 12.62 2.72
CA GLY A 118 -4.94 11.22 2.88
C GLY A 118 -5.68 10.27 1.93
N PHE A 119 -6.99 10.45 1.78
CA PHE A 119 -7.78 9.67 0.81
C PHE A 119 -7.37 9.95 -0.63
N ASP A 120 -7.07 11.21 -0.98
CA ASP A 120 -6.62 11.55 -2.33
C ASP A 120 -5.23 10.97 -2.64
N VAL A 121 -4.32 10.95 -1.67
CA VAL A 121 -3.01 10.28 -1.79
C VAL A 121 -3.20 8.78 -2.01
N LEU A 122 -4.08 8.13 -1.23
CA LEU A 122 -4.39 6.70 -1.37
C LEU A 122 -4.97 6.37 -2.75
N SER A 123 -5.94 7.16 -3.24
CA SER A 123 -6.52 6.99 -4.56
C SER A 123 -5.46 7.09 -5.65
N ASN A 124 -4.63 8.13 -5.62
CA ASN A 124 -3.54 8.31 -6.58
C ASN A 124 -2.54 7.15 -6.56
N GLN A 125 -2.26 6.58 -5.39
CA GLN A 125 -1.33 5.44 -5.27
C GLN A 125 -1.92 4.15 -5.83
N LEU A 126 -3.20 3.89 -5.63
CA LEU A 126 -3.86 2.71 -6.20
C LEU A 126 -3.94 2.78 -7.73
N ASP A 127 -4.25 3.97 -8.28
CA ASP A 127 -4.31 4.19 -9.71
C ASP A 127 -2.95 3.95 -10.38
N ASN A 128 -1.87 4.41 -9.75
CA ASN A 128 -0.51 4.28 -10.28
C ASN A 128 0.09 2.86 -10.12
N ASN A 129 -0.33 2.08 -9.12
CA ASN A 129 0.28 0.77 -8.81
C ASN A 129 -0.47 -0.42 -9.42
N SER A 130 -1.43 -0.21 -10.34
CA SER A 130 -2.22 -1.27 -11.00
C SER A 130 -3.04 -2.15 -10.04
N ILE A 131 -3.24 -1.74 -8.79
CA ILE A 131 -4.05 -2.47 -7.79
C ILE A 131 -5.52 -2.00 -7.91
N LYS A 132 -6.07 -2.11 -9.12
CA LYS A 132 -7.45 -1.64 -9.41
C LYS A 132 -8.51 -2.46 -8.67
N SER A 133 -8.21 -3.71 -8.31
CA SER A 133 -9.13 -4.60 -7.57
C SER A 133 -9.51 -4.05 -6.20
N ASP A 134 -8.68 -3.18 -5.60
CA ASP A 134 -8.91 -2.64 -4.26
C ASP A 134 -9.40 -1.18 -4.26
N LEU A 135 -9.53 -0.54 -5.43
CA LEU A 135 -10.16 0.79 -5.56
C LEU A 135 -11.61 0.77 -5.04
N ILE A 136 -12.37 -0.27 -5.36
CA ILE A 136 -13.76 -0.46 -4.89
C ILE A 136 -13.85 -0.44 -3.36
N GLN A 137 -12.81 -0.92 -2.68
CA GLN A 137 -12.79 -1.00 -1.23
C GLN A 137 -12.38 0.33 -0.60
N ILE A 138 -11.44 1.07 -1.21
CA ILE A 138 -11.15 2.44 -0.79
C ILE A 138 -12.37 3.34 -1.01
N GLU A 139 -13.12 3.16 -2.09
CA GLU A 139 -14.38 3.89 -2.29
C GLU A 139 -15.41 3.58 -1.19
N LYS A 140 -15.52 2.32 -0.76
CA LYS A 140 -16.37 1.95 0.39
C LYS A 140 -15.91 2.65 1.67
N LEU A 141 -14.60 2.66 1.93
CA LEU A 141 -14.03 3.32 3.09
C LEU A 141 -14.28 4.83 3.05
N LYS A 142 -14.04 5.47 1.90
CA LYS A 142 -14.32 6.90 1.65
C LYS A 142 -15.80 7.22 1.85
N LYS A 143 -16.70 6.34 1.40
CA LYS A 143 -18.15 6.50 1.61
C LYS A 143 -18.52 6.46 3.09
N LYS A 144 -17.92 5.56 3.87
CA LYS A 144 -18.15 5.45 5.32
C LYS A 144 -17.61 6.67 6.07
N TYR A 145 -16.41 7.12 5.71
CA TYR A 145 -15.87 8.39 6.21
C TYR A 145 -16.79 9.57 5.83
N PHE A 146 -17.29 9.62 4.60
CA PHE A 146 -18.20 10.68 4.17
C PHE A 146 -19.48 10.72 4.99
N SER A 147 -20.01 9.57 5.42
CA SER A 147 -21.13 9.53 6.38
C SER A 147 -20.77 10.18 7.72
N TYR A 148 -19.58 9.88 8.27
CA TYR A 148 -19.08 10.50 9.49
C TYR A 148 -18.89 12.03 9.33
N TYR A 149 -18.25 12.45 8.24
CA TYR A 149 -18.08 13.86 7.89
C TYR A 149 -19.41 14.61 7.75
N THR A 150 -20.37 14.02 7.04
CA THR A 150 -21.69 14.63 6.80
C THR A 150 -22.49 14.73 8.10
N TYR A 151 -22.32 13.76 9.00
CA TYR A 151 -22.90 13.83 10.33
C TYR A 151 -22.35 15.04 11.11
N LEU A 152 -21.03 15.24 11.13
CA LEU A 152 -20.38 16.37 11.83
C LEU A 152 -20.72 17.74 11.22
N THR A 153 -20.72 17.85 9.89
CA THR A 153 -20.87 19.14 9.19
C THR A 153 -22.31 19.51 8.87
N GLY A 154 -23.19 18.52 8.65
CA GLY A 154 -24.56 18.75 8.22
C GLY A 154 -25.59 18.46 9.30
N ALA A 155 -25.68 17.20 9.74
CA ALA A 155 -26.75 16.75 10.63
C ALA A 155 -26.64 17.32 12.06
N SER A 156 -25.43 17.25 12.64
CA SER A 156 -25.12 17.89 13.92
C SER A 156 -24.66 19.33 13.74
N ASN A 157 -23.98 19.62 12.62
CA ASN A 157 -23.40 20.92 12.28
C ASN A 157 -22.65 21.56 13.44
N ILE A 158 -21.55 20.92 13.86
CA ILE A 158 -20.67 21.41 14.92
C ILE A 158 -20.03 22.76 14.60
N PHE A 159 -20.10 23.19 13.34
CA PHE A 159 -19.59 24.46 12.83
C PHE A 159 -20.60 25.60 12.96
N SER A 160 -21.83 25.30 13.42
CA SER A 160 -22.81 26.34 13.75
C SER A 160 -22.42 27.09 15.01
N ASP A 161 -22.57 28.41 14.99
CA ASP A 161 -22.38 29.28 16.16
C ASP A 161 -23.40 29.02 17.28
N THR A 162 -24.43 28.21 17.04
CA THR A 162 -25.48 27.86 18.01
C THR A 162 -25.41 26.42 18.48
N PHE A 163 -24.41 25.64 18.00
CA PHE A 163 -24.30 24.24 18.35
C PHE A 163 -23.94 24.05 19.83
N LEU A 164 -24.69 23.17 20.49
CA LEU A 164 -24.48 22.75 21.87
C LEU A 164 -24.36 21.24 21.93
N ILE A 165 -23.39 20.76 22.70
CA ILE A 165 -23.19 19.33 22.93
C ILE A 165 -24.38 18.77 23.69
N ASN A 166 -24.94 17.68 23.18
CA ASN A 166 -26.02 16.94 23.84
C ASN A 166 -25.78 15.43 23.78
N GLU A 167 -26.48 14.66 24.61
CA GLU A 167 -26.31 13.21 24.70
C GLU A 167 -26.55 12.50 23.36
N LEU A 168 -27.55 12.96 22.60
CA LEU A 168 -27.89 12.37 21.30
C LEU A 168 -26.73 12.56 20.31
N PHE A 169 -26.09 13.72 20.33
CA PHE A 169 -24.90 14.00 19.54
C PHE A 169 -23.74 13.08 19.92
N LEU A 170 -23.41 12.99 21.20
CA LEU A 170 -22.28 12.16 21.66
C LEU A 170 -22.48 10.69 21.30
N LYS A 171 -23.69 10.17 21.51
CA LYS A 171 -24.05 8.79 21.17
C LYS A 171 -23.94 8.52 19.67
N GLU A 172 -24.48 9.41 18.85
CA GLU A 172 -24.49 9.21 17.40
C GLU A 172 -23.11 9.45 16.78
N ASN A 173 -22.33 10.41 17.30
CA ASN A 173 -20.91 10.57 16.95
C ASN A 173 -20.13 9.27 17.21
N LEU A 174 -20.31 8.64 18.38
CA LEU A 174 -19.67 7.38 18.71
C LEU A 174 -20.10 6.24 17.78
N ASN A 175 -21.39 6.17 17.43
CA ASN A 175 -21.90 5.18 16.48
C ASN A 175 -21.25 5.32 15.10
N GLN A 176 -21.21 6.55 14.57
CA GLN A 176 -20.63 6.82 13.26
C GLN A 176 -19.11 6.60 13.25
N PHE A 177 -18.41 7.01 14.32
CA PHE A 177 -17.00 6.71 14.53
C PHE A 177 -16.74 5.18 14.55
N SER A 178 -17.49 4.43 15.35
CA SER A 178 -17.32 2.99 15.49
C SER A 178 -17.58 2.25 14.17
N ALA A 179 -18.58 2.69 13.41
CA ALA A 179 -18.88 2.14 12.09
C ALA A 179 -17.73 2.37 11.09
N PHE A 180 -17.10 3.54 11.13
CA PHE A 180 -15.93 3.84 10.31
C PHE A 180 -14.68 3.07 10.77
N GLU A 181 -14.44 2.99 12.08
CA GLU A 181 -13.29 2.28 12.65
C GLU A 181 -13.32 0.78 12.32
N LEU A 182 -14.51 0.16 12.35
CA LEU A 182 -14.71 -1.23 11.95
C LEU A 182 -14.35 -1.45 10.49
N GLU A 183 -14.75 -0.55 9.59
CA GLU A 183 -14.45 -0.63 8.15
C GLU A 183 -12.95 -0.47 7.89
N ILE A 184 -12.25 0.40 8.63
CA ILE A 184 -10.78 0.47 8.58
C ILE A 184 -10.15 -0.87 8.96
N LYS A 185 -10.58 -1.45 10.09
CA LYS A 185 -10.02 -2.72 10.58
C LYS A 185 -10.24 -3.85 9.57
N LEU A 186 -11.43 -3.93 8.98
CA LEU A 186 -11.75 -4.89 7.92
C LEU A 186 -10.88 -4.68 6.68
N PHE A 187 -10.66 -3.41 6.28
CA PHE A 187 -9.83 -3.09 5.14
C PHE A 187 -8.37 -3.49 5.37
N ILE A 188 -7.79 -3.14 6.53
CA ILE A 188 -6.42 -3.52 6.90
C ILE A 188 -6.25 -5.04 6.90
N LEU A 189 -7.17 -5.79 7.53
CA LEU A 189 -7.16 -7.26 7.52
C LEU A 189 -7.18 -7.84 6.10
N LYS A 190 -7.94 -7.22 5.19
CA LYS A 190 -7.98 -7.64 3.80
C LYS A 190 -6.65 -7.40 3.10
N ILE A 191 -5.98 -6.27 3.32
CA ILE A 191 -4.65 -5.99 2.75
C ILE A 191 -3.61 -7.01 3.25
N TYR A 192 -3.67 -7.39 4.51
CA TYR A 192 -2.76 -8.41 5.07
C TYR A 192 -2.97 -9.80 4.48
N ASN A 193 -4.20 -10.14 4.11
CA ASN A 193 -4.57 -11.46 3.58
C ASN A 193 -4.51 -11.57 2.04
N LEU A 194 -4.26 -10.47 1.34
CA LEU A 194 -3.88 -10.44 -0.09
C LEU A 194 -2.43 -10.88 -0.27
#